data_AF-A0A8S0WJ90-F1
#
_entry.id   AF-A0A8S0WJ90-F1
#
_cell.length_a   1.000
_cell.length_b   1.000
_cell.length_c   1.000
_cell.angle_alpha   90.00
_cell.angle_beta   90.00
_cell.angle_gamma   90.00
#
_symmetry.space_group_name_H-M   'P 1'
#
loop_
_entity.id
_entity.type
_entity.pdbx_description
1 polymer ?
#
loop_
_entity_poly.entity_id
_entity_poly.type
_entity_poly.pdbx_seq_one_letter_code
_entity_poly.pdbx_strand_id
1 'polypeptide(L)'
;MFSNSDNVLIHGGVFNQTGATIHHHQWLPRDGFDILHGRIVSNAFHNSSEQFDAPKCHPNTRTSVLETIMEWVTQHQVVRLKPLLWLYGAAGAGKSAICRTIAERYYGEGLLVATFFFSRTPFEHNSVEGIVATLAYQLALSIPSTRDHVRQAVENDPSIFERDLGEQFEKLIAQPVLLSLSPQVLPKPSRLPPKLVIIDGLDKC
;
A
#
# COMPACT_ATOMS: atom_id res chain seq x y z
N MET A 1 -21.23 -43.13 -9.94
CA MET A 1 -21.44 -44.28 -10.85
C MET A 1 -21.83 -43.87 -12.26
N PHE A 2 -21.91 -42.58 -12.61
CA PHE A 2 -21.85 -42.13 -14.00
C PHE A 2 -21.13 -40.76 -14.02
N SER A 3 -20.05 -40.64 -14.78
CA SER A 3 -19.34 -39.38 -15.03
C SER A 3 -19.14 -39.26 -16.53
N ASN A 4 -19.46 -38.10 -17.12
CA ASN A 4 -19.52 -37.81 -18.56
C ASN A 4 -20.56 -38.62 -19.36
N SER A 5 -21.80 -38.66 -18.88
CA SER A 5 -22.92 -39.18 -19.68
C SER A 5 -23.86 -38.04 -20.06
N ASP A 6 -24.13 -37.93 -21.35
CA ASP A 6 -25.13 -37.04 -21.93
C ASP A 6 -26.28 -37.88 -22.49
N ASN A 7 -27.51 -37.34 -22.41
CA ASN A 7 -28.72 -37.92 -23.01
C ASN A 7 -29.24 -39.23 -22.38
N VAL A 8 -29.20 -39.35 -21.04
CA VAL A 8 -29.75 -40.52 -20.33
C VAL A 8 -31.29 -40.43 -20.26
N LEU A 9 -31.97 -41.33 -20.97
CA LEU A 9 -33.42 -41.46 -20.95
C LEU A 9 -33.83 -42.55 -19.95
N ILE A 10 -34.40 -42.15 -18.82
CA ILE A 10 -34.88 -43.09 -17.78
C ILE A 10 -36.39 -43.27 -17.95
N HIS A 11 -36.82 -44.49 -18.24
CA HIS A 11 -38.25 -44.85 -18.29
C HIS A 11 -38.67 -45.62 -17.04
N GLY A 12 -39.66 -45.08 -16.31
CA GLY A 12 -40.27 -45.72 -15.13
C GLY A 12 -39.52 -45.48 -13.82
N GLY A 13 -40.27 -45.25 -12.74
CA GLY A 13 -39.76 -45.03 -11.38
C GLY A 13 -40.45 -43.87 -10.64
N VAL A 14 -40.46 -43.90 -9.31
CA VAL A 14 -40.91 -42.77 -8.46
C VAL A 14 -39.68 -41.92 -8.13
N PHE A 15 -39.66 -40.69 -8.65
CA PHE A 15 -38.58 -39.74 -8.41
C PHE A 15 -38.90 -38.90 -7.16
N ASN A 16 -38.21 -39.18 -6.06
CA ASN A 16 -38.23 -38.31 -4.89
C ASN A 16 -37.20 -37.20 -5.05
N GLN A 17 -37.65 -36.02 -5.49
CA GLN A 17 -36.84 -34.81 -5.52
C GLN A 17 -36.70 -34.25 -4.11
N THR A 18 -35.60 -34.56 -3.43
CA THR A 18 -35.23 -33.83 -2.20
C THR A 18 -34.70 -32.46 -2.61
N GLY A 19 -35.48 -31.41 -2.36
CA GLY A 19 -35.07 -30.02 -2.59
C GLY A 19 -33.93 -29.61 -1.66
N ALA A 20 -32.71 -30.01 -2.01
CA ALA A 20 -31.51 -29.42 -1.44
C ALA A 20 -31.22 -28.13 -2.22
N THR A 21 -31.19 -27.00 -1.51
CA THR A 21 -30.72 -25.73 -2.04
C THR A 21 -29.26 -25.90 -2.45
N ILE A 22 -29.00 -26.07 -3.74
CA ILE A 22 -27.64 -26.04 -4.28
C ILE A 22 -27.23 -24.57 -4.31
N HIS A 23 -26.45 -24.14 -3.32
CA HIS A 23 -25.74 -22.87 -3.39
C HIS A 23 -24.71 -22.98 -4.50
N HIS A 24 -25.07 -22.53 -5.70
CA HIS A 24 -24.10 -22.24 -6.74
C HIS A 24 -23.22 -21.09 -6.24
N HIS A 25 -22.07 -21.40 -5.65
CA HIS A 25 -21.01 -20.44 -5.48
C HIS A 25 -20.52 -20.03 -6.87
N GLN A 26 -21.14 -19.00 -7.44
CA GLN A 26 -20.53 -18.26 -8.53
C GLN A 26 -19.18 -17.77 -8.02
N TRP A 27 -18.09 -18.35 -8.52
CA TRP A 27 -16.76 -17.81 -8.36
C TRP A 27 -16.73 -16.46 -9.10
N LEU A 28 -17.15 -15.40 -8.42
CA LEU A 28 -16.87 -14.05 -8.88
C LEU A 28 -15.34 -13.89 -8.88
N PRO A 29 -14.73 -13.36 -9.96
CA PRO A 29 -13.33 -12.96 -9.91
C PRO A 29 -13.12 -12.08 -8.68
N ARG A 30 -12.13 -12.38 -7.84
CA ARG A 30 -11.80 -11.51 -6.72
C ARG A 30 -11.38 -10.15 -7.29
N ASP A 31 -11.94 -9.08 -6.77
CA ASP A 31 -11.54 -7.72 -7.14
C ASP A 31 -10.05 -7.52 -6.81
N GLY A 32 -9.30 -6.88 -7.71
CA GLY A 32 -7.86 -6.69 -7.51
C GLY A 32 -7.51 -5.93 -6.23
N PHE A 33 -8.41 -5.04 -5.78
CA PHE A 33 -8.23 -4.29 -4.55
C PHE A 33 -8.46 -5.15 -3.31
N ASP A 34 -9.36 -6.14 -3.37
CA ASP A 34 -9.54 -7.13 -2.30
C ASP A 34 -8.30 -8.02 -2.17
N ILE A 35 -7.72 -8.43 -3.32
CA ILE A 35 -6.47 -9.21 -3.35
C ILE A 35 -5.33 -8.38 -2.74
N LEU A 36 -5.20 -7.11 -3.15
CA LEU A 36 -4.20 -6.19 -2.60
C LEU A 36 -4.37 -6.00 -1.09
N HIS A 37 -5.59 -5.76 -0.62
CA HIS A 37 -5.89 -5.60 0.80
C HIS A 37 -5.49 -6.84 1.62
N GLY A 38 -5.66 -8.04 1.06
CA GLY A 38 -5.21 -9.29 1.69
C GLY A 38 -3.69 -9.44 1.85
N ARG A 39 -2.88 -8.54 1.26
CA ARG A 39 -1.41 -8.57 1.30
C ARG A 39 -0.78 -7.43 2.11
N ILE A 40 -1.58 -6.51 2.66
CA ILE A 40 -1.06 -5.35 3.39
C ILE A 40 -0.61 -5.72 4.80
N VAL A 41 0.34 -4.95 5.32
CA VAL A 41 0.77 -4.95 6.72
C VAL A 41 0.13 -3.74 7.38
N SER A 42 -1.10 -3.90 7.85
CA SER A 42 -1.93 -2.78 8.34
C SER A 42 -1.32 -2.04 9.52
N ASN A 43 -0.52 -2.74 10.34
CA ASN A 43 0.15 -2.12 11.47
C ASN A 43 1.38 -1.29 11.10
N ALA A 44 1.86 -1.35 9.86
CA ALA A 44 2.92 -0.49 9.36
C ALA A 44 2.46 0.96 9.09
N PHE A 45 1.15 1.23 9.18
CA PHE A 45 0.57 2.55 8.95
C PHE A 45 0.86 3.49 10.13
N HIS A 46 1.21 4.74 9.86
CA HIS A 46 1.51 5.73 10.90
C HIS A 46 0.38 5.95 11.94
N ASN A 47 -0.86 5.65 11.56
CA ASN A 47 -2.07 5.80 12.37
C ASN A 47 -2.73 4.45 12.71
N SER A 48 -2.00 3.34 12.62
CA SER A 48 -2.47 2.05 13.13
C SER A 48 -2.73 2.11 14.64
N SER A 49 -3.72 1.35 15.12
CA SER A 49 -3.99 1.19 16.55
C SER A 49 -2.79 0.62 17.32
N GLU A 50 -1.95 -0.20 16.67
CA GLU A 50 -0.72 -0.73 17.27
C GLU A 50 0.38 0.34 17.41
N GLN A 51 0.24 1.46 16.70
CA GLN A 51 1.15 2.60 16.79
C GLN A 51 0.64 3.71 17.71
N PHE A 52 -0.50 3.53 18.39
CA PHE A 52 -1.11 4.56 19.24
C PHE A 52 -0.14 5.11 20.30
N ASP A 53 0.58 4.22 20.99
CA ASP A 53 1.56 4.60 22.03
C ASP A 53 2.98 4.83 21.47
N ALA A 54 3.15 4.80 20.14
CA ALA A 54 4.47 4.92 19.56
C ALA A 54 5.02 6.35 19.75
N PRO A 55 6.28 6.49 20.21
CA PRO A 55 6.80 7.79 20.61
C PRO A 55 6.92 8.74 19.41
N LYS A 56 6.50 9.98 19.62
CA LYS A 56 6.71 11.14 18.74
C LYS A 56 7.71 12.10 19.39
N CYS A 57 8.18 13.10 18.65
CA CYS A 57 9.01 14.14 19.24
C CYS A 57 8.20 14.92 20.27
N HIS A 58 8.77 15.12 21.46
CA HIS A 58 8.21 16.05 22.43
C HIS A 58 8.19 17.47 21.84
N PRO A 59 7.20 18.30 22.21
CA PRO A 59 7.14 19.70 21.77
C PRO A 59 8.48 20.41 21.99
N ASN A 60 8.87 21.23 21.01
CA ASN A 60 10.11 22.01 21.03
C ASN A 60 11.41 21.18 21.10
N THR A 61 11.36 19.90 20.73
CA THR A 61 12.55 19.05 20.64
C THR A 61 12.81 18.62 19.20
N ARG A 62 14.08 18.39 18.84
CA ARG A 62 14.51 17.96 17.48
C ARG A 62 14.03 18.91 16.37
N THR A 63 13.75 20.16 16.72
CA THR A 63 13.20 21.19 15.82
C THR A 63 14.07 21.41 14.60
N SER A 64 15.39 21.51 14.77
CA SER A 64 16.33 21.71 13.67
C SER A 64 16.28 20.59 12.62
N VAL A 65 16.18 19.34 13.06
CA VAL A 65 16.08 18.17 12.15
C VAL A 65 14.72 18.13 11.47
N LEU A 66 13.65 18.40 12.22
CA LEU A 66 12.31 18.50 11.65
C LEU A 66 12.24 19.59 10.58
N GLU A 67 12.78 20.79 10.86
CA GLU A 67 12.86 21.92 9.93
C GLU A 67 13.66 21.56 8.68
N THR A 68 14.82 20.93 8.84
CA THR A 68 15.64 20.48 7.70
C THR A 68 14.87 19.50 6.80
N ILE A 69 14.15 18.54 7.38
CA ILE A 69 13.34 17.59 6.62
C ILE A 69 12.20 18.32 5.90
N MET A 70 11.53 19.25 6.58
CA MET A 70 10.42 20.01 5.99
C MET A 70 10.88 20.87 4.82
N GLU A 71 11.99 21.59 4.98
CA GLU A 71 12.61 22.35 3.90
C GLU A 71 12.98 21.44 2.73
N TRP A 72 13.53 20.25 3.00
CA TRP A 72 13.84 19.27 1.95
C TRP A 72 12.59 18.80 1.20
N VAL A 73 11.46 18.57 1.90
CA VAL A 73 10.21 18.19 1.23
C VAL A 73 9.70 19.33 0.35
N THR A 74 9.71 20.56 0.86
CA THR A 74 9.14 21.74 0.15
C THR A 74 10.07 22.39 -0.86
N GLN A 75 11.27 21.85 -1.11
CA GLN A 75 12.19 22.39 -2.11
C GLN A 75 11.59 22.30 -3.53
N HIS A 76 11.01 23.41 -3.98
CA HIS A 76 10.43 23.58 -5.31
C HIS A 76 11.49 23.93 -6.35
N GLN A 77 12.37 22.97 -6.67
CA GLN A 77 13.22 23.09 -7.84
C GLN A 77 12.50 22.54 -9.06
N VAL A 78 12.71 23.17 -10.23
CA VAL A 78 12.17 22.72 -11.53
C VAL A 78 12.58 21.28 -11.85
N VAL A 79 13.70 20.83 -11.28
CA VAL A 79 14.15 19.44 -11.25
C VAL A 79 14.43 19.07 -9.80
N ARG A 80 13.73 18.08 -9.24
CA ARG A 80 14.00 17.60 -7.87
C ARG A 80 15.30 16.79 -7.88
N LEU A 81 16.41 17.44 -7.57
CA LEU A 81 17.75 16.83 -7.63
C LEU A 81 17.99 15.74 -6.56
N LYS A 82 17.17 15.68 -5.50
CA LYS A 82 17.32 14.73 -4.38
C LYS A 82 15.96 14.16 -3.95
N PRO A 83 15.44 13.13 -4.65
CA PRO A 83 14.13 12.54 -4.34
C PRO A 83 14.15 11.64 -3.09
N LEU A 84 15.33 11.31 -2.56
CA LEU A 84 15.52 10.46 -1.39
C LEU A 84 16.25 11.21 -0.27
N LEU A 85 15.75 11.09 0.96
CA LEU A 85 16.42 11.55 2.19
C LEU A 85 16.66 10.34 3.08
N TRP A 86 17.90 10.18 3.54
CA TRP A 86 18.29 9.11 4.46
C TRP A 86 18.51 9.67 5.87
N LEU A 87 17.60 9.37 6.80
CA LEU A 87 17.71 9.79 8.19
C LEU A 87 18.52 8.75 8.99
N TYR A 88 19.75 9.09 9.36
CA TYR A 88 20.66 8.21 10.11
C TYR A 88 21.06 8.81 11.46
N GLY A 89 21.59 7.96 12.35
CA GLY A 89 22.00 8.33 13.69
C GLY A 89 22.06 7.12 14.62
N ALA A 90 22.62 7.31 15.82
CA ALA A 90 22.79 6.24 16.80
C ALA A 90 21.48 5.50 17.15
N ALA A 91 21.61 4.26 17.64
CA ALA A 91 20.48 3.55 18.24
C ALA A 91 19.90 4.39 19.40
N GLY A 92 18.58 4.48 19.50
CA GLY A 92 17.92 5.30 20.51
C GLY A 92 17.92 6.82 20.23
N ALA A 93 18.51 7.32 19.14
CA ALA A 93 18.54 8.75 18.81
C ALA A 93 17.15 9.37 18.49
N GLY A 94 16.08 8.57 18.47
CA GLY A 94 14.72 9.05 18.22
C GLY A 94 14.33 9.18 16.74
N LYS A 95 15.04 8.50 15.82
CA LYS A 95 14.75 8.52 14.37
C LYS A 95 13.29 8.18 14.07
N SER A 96 12.78 7.08 14.61
CA SER A 96 11.37 6.70 14.45
C SER A 96 10.40 7.76 15.00
N ALA A 97 10.76 8.45 16.08
CA ALA A 97 9.93 9.53 16.63
C ALA A 97 9.90 10.76 15.70
N ILE A 98 11.01 11.07 15.05
CA ILE A 98 11.09 12.10 14.00
C ILE A 98 10.20 11.70 12.81
N CYS A 99 10.34 10.48 12.30
CA CYS A 99 9.53 9.95 11.19
C CYS A 99 8.03 10.03 11.49
N ARG A 100 7.60 9.63 12.70
CA ARG A 100 6.18 9.71 13.11
C ARG A 100 5.67 11.13 13.24
N THR A 101 6.48 12.04 13.77
CA THR A 101 6.13 13.47 13.88
C THR A 101 5.92 14.09 12.50
N ILE A 102 6.81 13.77 11.54
CA ILE A 102 6.67 14.21 10.15
C ILE A 102 5.44 13.56 9.49
N ALA A 103 5.21 12.26 9.69
CA ALA A 103 4.05 11.57 9.13
C ALA A 103 2.74 12.23 9.57
N GLU A 104 2.54 12.45 10.87
CA GLU A 104 1.31 13.06 11.39
C GLU A 104 1.09 14.47 10.84
N ARG A 105 2.15 15.28 10.78
CA ARG A 105 2.06 16.62 10.20
C ARG A 105 1.64 16.59 8.74
N TYR A 106 2.32 15.79 7.91
CA TYR A 106 2.04 15.73 6.47
C TYR A 106 0.73 15.00 6.14
N TYR A 107 0.25 14.14 7.03
CA TYR A 107 -1.10 13.58 6.95
C TYR A 107 -2.16 14.68 7.12
N GLY A 108 -2.02 15.54 8.14
CA GLY A 108 -2.91 16.68 8.36
C GLY A 108 -2.92 17.69 7.21
N GLU A 109 -1.81 17.80 6.46
CA GLU A 109 -1.68 18.67 5.28
C GLU A 109 -2.16 17.99 3.97
N GLY A 110 -2.55 16.71 3.99
CA GLY A 110 -2.95 15.95 2.80
C GLY A 110 -1.80 15.67 1.82
N LEU A 111 -0.55 15.70 2.31
CA LEU A 111 0.68 15.54 1.52
C LEU A 111 1.35 14.18 1.70
N LEU A 112 1.04 13.48 2.80
CA LEU A 112 1.48 12.11 3.03
C LEU A 112 0.76 11.15 2.08
N VAL A 113 1.52 10.32 1.36
CA VAL A 113 0.99 9.31 0.44
C VAL A 113 0.90 7.96 1.12
N ALA A 114 1.98 7.55 1.77
CA ALA A 114 2.10 6.23 2.38
C ALA A 114 3.17 6.22 3.45
N THR A 115 3.01 5.31 4.41
CA THR A 115 4.01 5.03 5.44
C THR A 115 4.23 3.54 5.59
N PHE A 116 5.45 3.16 5.91
CA PHE A 116 5.77 1.79 6.33
C PHE A 116 6.74 1.83 7.51
N PHE A 117 6.20 1.60 8.72
CA PHE A 117 7.00 1.47 9.94
C PHE A 117 7.22 -0.01 10.25
N PHE A 118 8.46 -0.47 10.17
CA PHE A 118 8.82 -1.83 10.57
C PHE A 118 8.60 -2.02 12.09
N SER A 119 7.74 -2.97 12.43
CA SER A 119 7.48 -3.40 13.80
C SER A 119 8.57 -4.37 14.29
N ARG A 120 8.71 -4.49 15.61
CA ARG A 120 9.62 -5.45 16.28
C ARG A 120 8.90 -6.71 16.73
N THR A 121 7.61 -6.84 16.47
CA THR A 121 6.81 -7.98 16.91
C THR A 121 7.24 -9.25 16.15
N PRO A 122 7.74 -10.30 16.85
CA PRO A 122 8.30 -11.50 16.21
C PRO A 122 7.31 -12.33 15.39
N PHE A 123 6.01 -12.00 15.39
CA PHE A 123 5.02 -12.74 14.61
C PHE A 123 4.87 -12.23 13.16
N GLU A 124 5.63 -11.20 12.77
CA GLU A 124 5.51 -10.51 11.47
C GLU A 124 6.78 -10.64 10.61
N HIS A 125 7.40 -11.82 10.64
CA HIS A 125 8.59 -12.16 9.85
C HIS A 125 8.45 -11.96 8.32
N ASN A 126 7.29 -11.55 7.81
CA ASN A 126 7.01 -11.24 6.40
C ASN A 126 6.81 -9.72 6.15
N SER A 127 7.28 -8.83 7.04
CA SER A 127 7.10 -7.38 6.88
C SER A 127 7.69 -6.83 5.56
N VAL A 128 8.79 -7.43 5.08
CA VAL A 128 9.40 -7.04 3.79
C VAL A 128 8.50 -7.45 2.61
N GLU A 129 7.86 -8.61 2.67
CA GLU A 129 7.00 -9.11 1.58
C GLU A 129 5.77 -8.22 1.37
N GLY A 130 5.25 -7.62 2.44
CA GLY A 130 4.08 -6.75 2.37
C GLY A 130 4.38 -5.27 2.11
N ILE A 131 5.66 -4.85 1.98
CA ILE A 131 6.00 -3.42 1.87
C ILE A 131 5.38 -2.78 0.64
N VAL A 132 5.54 -3.39 -0.53
CA VAL A 132 5.03 -2.80 -1.78
C VAL A 132 3.50 -2.83 -1.81
N ALA A 133 2.88 -3.94 -1.40
CA ALA A 133 1.43 -4.04 -1.28
C ALA A 133 0.86 -2.94 -0.38
N THR A 134 1.49 -2.72 0.77
CA THR A 134 1.09 -1.70 1.76
C THR A 134 1.24 -0.28 1.23
N LEU A 135 2.35 0.00 0.53
CA LEU A 135 2.58 1.30 -0.09
C LEU A 135 1.62 1.56 -1.26
N ALA A 136 1.38 0.56 -2.12
CA ALA A 136 0.45 0.65 -3.25
C ALA A 136 -1.01 0.85 -2.80
N TYR A 137 -1.41 0.16 -1.72
CA TYR A 137 -2.73 0.36 -1.12
C TYR A 137 -2.92 1.79 -0.61
N GLN A 138 -1.97 2.30 0.19
CA GLN A 138 -2.01 3.67 0.69
C GLN A 138 -1.92 4.71 -0.45
N LEU A 139 -1.11 4.45 -1.48
CA LEU A 139 -1.05 5.26 -2.70
C LEU A 139 -2.42 5.40 -3.36
N ALA A 140 -3.13 4.29 -3.56
CA ALA A 140 -4.45 4.28 -4.18
C ALA A 140 -5.52 5.02 -3.37
N LEU A 141 -5.37 5.09 -2.04
CA LEU A 141 -6.23 5.90 -1.18
C LEU A 141 -5.87 7.39 -1.23
N SER A 142 -4.57 7.71 -1.22
CA SER A 142 -4.05 9.09 -1.16
C SER A 142 -4.04 9.80 -2.52
N ILE A 143 -3.97 9.05 -3.61
CA ILE A 143 -3.99 9.53 -5.00
C ILE A 143 -5.02 8.69 -5.79
N PRO A 144 -6.32 9.04 -5.73
CA PRO A 144 -7.39 8.21 -6.28
C PRO A 144 -7.25 7.88 -7.77
N SER A 145 -6.60 8.73 -8.57
CA SER A 145 -6.33 8.47 -9.99
C SER A 145 -5.40 7.27 -10.24
N THR A 146 -4.70 6.78 -9.23
CA THR A 146 -3.87 5.56 -9.33
C THR A 146 -4.67 4.29 -9.05
N ARG A 147 -5.84 4.38 -8.40
CA ARG A 147 -6.58 3.23 -7.85
C ARG A 147 -6.90 2.18 -8.91
N ASP A 148 -7.47 2.58 -10.04
CA ASP A 148 -7.84 1.64 -11.11
C ASP A 148 -6.63 0.98 -11.76
N HIS A 149 -5.52 1.70 -11.89
CA HIS A 149 -4.28 1.16 -12.43
C HIS A 149 -3.69 0.09 -11.51
N VAL A 150 -3.67 0.34 -10.19
CA VAL A 150 -3.24 -0.64 -9.19
C VAL A 150 -4.16 -1.86 -9.20
N ARG A 151 -5.49 -1.64 -9.20
CA ARG A 151 -6.49 -2.72 -9.23
C ARG A 151 -6.29 -3.63 -10.45
N GLN A 152 -6.19 -3.04 -11.64
CA GLN A 152 -5.99 -3.79 -12.89
C GLN A 152 -4.65 -4.53 -12.91
N ALA A 153 -3.57 -3.94 -12.37
CA ALA A 153 -2.28 -4.62 -12.29
C ALA A 153 -2.38 -5.92 -11.49
N VAL A 154 -3.11 -5.90 -10.36
CA VAL A 154 -3.35 -7.08 -9.51
C VAL A 154 -4.32 -8.08 -10.14
N GLU A 155 -5.36 -7.62 -10.83
CA GLU A 155 -6.30 -8.51 -11.55
C GLU A 155 -5.62 -9.24 -12.71
N ASN A 156 -4.75 -8.54 -13.45
CA ASN A 156 -4.04 -9.10 -14.59
C ASN A 156 -2.95 -10.10 -14.17
N ASP A 157 -2.29 -9.85 -13.04
CA ASP A 157 -1.30 -10.75 -12.47
C ASP A 157 -1.43 -10.87 -10.93
N PRO A 158 -2.30 -11.77 -10.43
CA PRO A 158 -2.41 -12.01 -8.99
C PRO A 158 -1.14 -12.58 -8.35
N SER A 159 -0.22 -13.15 -9.16
CA SER A 159 1.08 -13.65 -8.71
C SER A 159 2.11 -12.54 -8.49
N ILE A 160 1.76 -11.28 -8.75
CA ILE A 160 2.68 -10.13 -8.63
C ILE A 160 3.38 -10.06 -7.27
N PHE A 161 2.71 -10.48 -6.19
CA PHE A 161 3.26 -10.48 -4.83
C PHE A 161 4.34 -11.56 -4.59
N GLU A 162 4.51 -12.50 -5.51
CA GLU A 162 5.57 -13.52 -5.49
C GLU A 162 6.80 -13.08 -6.30
N ARG A 163 6.72 -11.94 -6.99
CA ARG A 163 7.84 -11.36 -7.74
C ARG A 163 8.81 -10.64 -6.82
N ASP A 164 10.00 -10.32 -7.34
CA ASP A 164 10.94 -9.49 -6.59
C ASP A 164 10.38 -8.09 -6.32
N LEU A 165 10.91 -7.43 -5.30
CA LEU A 165 10.44 -6.11 -4.86
C LEU A 165 10.54 -5.03 -5.95
N GLY A 166 11.49 -5.15 -6.87
CA GLY A 166 11.66 -4.23 -7.98
C GLY A 166 10.51 -4.33 -8.98
N GLU A 167 10.17 -5.56 -9.37
CA GLU A 167 9.01 -5.82 -10.24
C GLU A 167 7.70 -5.40 -9.58
N GLN A 168 7.51 -5.73 -8.29
CA GLN A 168 6.34 -5.27 -7.53
C GLN A 168 6.25 -3.74 -7.52
N PHE A 169 7.33 -3.04 -7.20
CA PHE A 169 7.37 -1.58 -7.12
C PHE A 169 7.05 -0.94 -8.48
N GLU A 170 7.66 -1.45 -9.54
CA GLU A 170 7.45 -0.96 -10.90
C GLU A 170 5.98 -1.09 -11.31
N LYS A 171 5.37 -2.26 -11.09
CA LYS A 171 4.01 -2.58 -11.51
C LYS A 171 2.91 -1.95 -10.64
N LEU A 172 3.13 -1.86 -9.33
CA LEU A 172 2.10 -1.45 -8.38
C LEU A 172 2.24 0.00 -7.91
N ILE A 173 3.38 0.66 -8.17
CA ILE A 173 3.61 2.05 -7.74
C ILE A 173 4.03 2.92 -8.92
N ALA A 174 5.16 2.62 -9.57
CA ALA A 174 5.73 3.51 -10.59
C ALA A 174 4.82 3.67 -11.81
N GLN A 175 4.36 2.56 -12.39
CA GLN A 175 3.46 2.56 -13.55
C GLN A 175 2.10 3.21 -13.23
N PRO A 176 1.39 2.84 -12.13
CA PRO A 176 0.16 3.53 -11.73
C PRO A 176 0.32 5.04 -11.55
N VAL A 177 1.42 5.50 -10.94
CA VAL A 177 1.71 6.94 -10.84
C VAL A 177 1.89 7.54 -12.22
N LEU A 178 2.74 6.97 -13.07
CA LEU A 178 2.99 7.50 -14.42
C LEU A 178 1.72 7.59 -15.27
N LEU A 179 0.88 6.55 -15.25
CA LEU A 179 -0.38 6.51 -16.00
C LEU A 179 -1.40 7.52 -15.44
N SER A 180 -1.39 7.77 -14.14
CA SER A 180 -2.27 8.76 -13.50
C SER A 180 -1.92 10.21 -13.85
N LEU A 181 -0.71 10.48 -14.36
CA LEU A 181 -0.21 11.82 -14.70
C LEU A 181 -0.63 12.30 -16.10
N SER A 182 -1.77 11.81 -16.63
CA SER A 182 -2.21 12.13 -17.99
C SER A 182 -2.16 13.65 -18.31
N PRO A 183 -1.66 14.03 -19.51
CA PRO A 183 -1.37 15.43 -19.85
C PRO A 183 -2.60 16.35 -19.98
N GLN A 184 -3.83 15.84 -19.84
CA GLN A 184 -5.05 16.62 -20.03
C GLN A 184 -5.63 17.21 -18.73
N VAL A 185 -5.13 16.81 -17.55
CA VAL A 185 -5.74 17.18 -16.25
C VAL A 185 -4.76 17.87 -15.30
N LEU A 186 -3.46 17.86 -15.58
CA LEU A 186 -2.50 18.54 -14.72
C LEU A 186 -2.54 20.05 -14.97
N PRO A 187 -2.77 20.88 -13.92
CA PRO A 187 -2.31 22.26 -13.99
C PRO A 187 -0.81 22.21 -14.31
N LYS A 188 -0.31 23.20 -15.07
CA LYS A 188 1.11 23.36 -15.42
C LYS A 188 2.04 22.76 -14.34
N PRO A 189 3.11 22.03 -14.69
CA PRO A 189 3.95 21.19 -13.80
C PRO A 189 4.55 21.87 -12.55
N SER A 190 4.23 23.14 -12.31
CA SER A 190 4.63 23.98 -11.18
C SER A 190 3.62 24.10 -10.03
N ARG A 191 2.51 23.34 -9.98
CA ARG A 191 1.43 23.61 -8.99
C ARG A 191 1.07 22.51 -7.99
N LEU A 192 1.51 21.26 -8.15
CA LEU A 192 1.20 20.23 -7.15
C LEU A 192 2.27 20.22 -6.05
N PRO A 193 1.88 20.31 -4.77
CA PRO A 193 2.83 20.23 -3.67
C PRO A 193 3.50 18.84 -3.66
N PRO A 194 4.77 18.77 -3.25
CA PRO A 194 5.51 17.52 -3.20
C PRO A 194 4.84 16.54 -2.24
N LYS A 195 4.65 15.32 -2.71
CA LYS A 195 4.08 14.21 -1.95
C LYS A 195 5.18 13.44 -1.21
N LEU A 196 4.84 12.86 -0.05
CA LEU A 196 5.80 12.21 0.84
C LEU A 196 5.45 10.74 1.10
N VAL A 197 6.46 9.87 1.00
CA VAL A 197 6.42 8.49 1.48
C VAL A 197 7.49 8.34 2.58
N ILE A 198 7.15 7.67 3.68
CA ILE A 198 8.07 7.46 4.81
C ILE A 198 8.23 5.97 5.05
N ILE A 199 9.48 5.51 5.10
CA ILE A 199 9.83 4.14 5.48
C ILE A 199 10.77 4.24 6.68
N ASP A 200 10.42 3.61 7.79
CA ASP A 200 11.18 3.66 9.05
C ASP A 200 11.43 2.27 9.61
N GLY A 201 12.62 2.05 10.14
CA GLY A 201 13.00 0.77 10.77
C GLY A 201 13.56 -0.27 9.80
N LEU A 202 14.20 0.16 8.70
CA LEU A 202 14.92 -0.74 7.76
C LEU A 202 15.99 -1.60 8.45
N ASP A 203 16.50 -1.17 9.62
CA ASP A 203 17.42 -1.94 10.47
C ASP A 203 16.77 -3.11 11.22
N LYS A 204 15.46 -3.29 11.08
CA LYS A 204 14.65 -4.34 11.73
C LYS A 204 14.08 -5.36 10.74
N CYS A 205 14.46 -5.23 9.47
CA CYS A 205 14.24 -6.21 8.41
C CYS A 205 15.06 -7.48 8.68
#